data_AF-A0A644XT42-F1
#
_entry.id   AF-A0A644XT42-F1
#
_cell.length_a   1.000
_cell.length_b   1.000
_cell.length_c   1.000
_cell.angle_alpha   90.00
_cell.angle_beta   90.00
_cell.angle_gamma   90.00
#
_symmetry.space_group_name_H-M   'P 1'
#
loop_
_entity.id
_entity.type
_entity.pdbx_description
1 polymer ?
#
loop_
_entity_poly.entity_id
_entity_poly.type
_entity_poly.pdbx_seq_one_letter_code
_entity_poly.pdbx_strand_id
1 'polypeptide(L)'
;MHDSIKQLKEDVASKGNEFFDVDLTYITSRGRWYHRSWKGDESRSGGVATNIGIHFFDMLTWIFGPVEKSTVHLHNSDKAAGYFRLKDANVRWFLSIDENDLPEEVKGQKRTFRSIRVNGSEFEFSEGFTELHTESYKHILSGKGFGLEDARRSIQMVYDIRNSAVAPLSGDYHPILNSIKSK
;
A
#
# COMPACT_ATOMS: atom_id res chain seq x y z
N MET A 1 3.66 3.89 15.90
CA MET A 1 4.24 3.83 14.53
C MET A 1 5.50 2.97 14.57
N HIS A 2 5.70 2.08 13.59
CA HIS A 2 6.80 1.11 13.58
C HIS A 2 8.17 1.79 13.40
N ASP A 3 9.19 1.30 14.10
CA ASP A 3 10.49 1.99 14.17
C ASP A 3 11.24 1.98 12.83
N SER A 4 11.22 0.88 12.06
CA SER A 4 11.81 0.87 10.71
C SER A 4 11.20 1.93 9.79
N ILE A 5 9.90 2.22 9.93
CA ILE A 5 9.21 3.22 9.12
C ILE A 5 9.66 4.63 9.55
N LYS A 6 9.85 4.87 10.85
CA LYS A 6 10.41 6.13 11.35
C LYS A 6 11.83 6.34 10.84
N GLN A 7 12.66 5.29 10.91
CA GLN A 7 14.04 5.34 10.41
C GLN A 7 14.07 5.67 8.92
N LEU A 8 13.26 4.99 8.11
CA LEU A 8 13.16 5.28 6.67
C LEU A 8 12.74 6.74 6.41
N LYS A 9 11.80 7.28 7.19
CA LYS A 9 11.41 8.68 7.08
C LYS A 9 12.57 9.64 7.43
N GLU A 10 13.31 9.35 8.50
CA GLU A 10 14.47 10.15 8.90
C GLU A 10 15.57 10.10 7.84
N ASP A 11 15.85 8.92 7.29
CA ASP A 11 16.82 8.72 6.22
C ASP A 11 16.44 9.50 4.96
N VAL A 12 15.17 9.41 4.54
CA VAL A 12 14.62 10.19 3.41
C VAL A 12 14.74 11.69 3.67
N ALA A 13 14.38 12.16 4.86
CA ALA A 13 14.48 13.58 5.21
C ALA A 13 15.94 14.08 5.24
N SER A 14 16.89 13.23 5.65
CA SER A 14 18.32 13.58 5.71
C SER A 14 18.96 13.73 4.33
N LYS A 15 18.40 13.05 3.30
CA LYS A 15 18.88 13.07 1.92
C LYS A 15 18.42 14.31 1.13
N GLY A 16 17.61 15.18 1.72
CA GLY A 16 17.23 16.46 1.12
C GLY A 16 16.37 16.30 -0.14
N ASN A 17 16.89 16.73 -1.29
CA ASN A 17 16.16 16.74 -2.58
C ASN A 17 16.37 15.45 -3.39
N GLU A 18 16.82 14.36 -2.78
CA GLU A 18 16.88 13.05 -3.46
C GLU A 18 15.46 12.58 -3.78
N PHE A 19 15.31 12.01 -4.98
CA PHE A 19 14.03 11.48 -5.45
C PHE A 19 14.10 9.96 -5.52
N PHE A 20 13.07 9.28 -4.99
CA PHE A 20 13.11 7.83 -4.77
C PHE A 20 12.21 7.07 -5.75
N ASP A 21 12.63 5.86 -6.12
CA ASP A 21 11.78 4.90 -6.84
C ASP A 21 11.35 3.78 -5.88
N VAL A 22 10.04 3.61 -5.71
CA VAL A 22 9.43 2.70 -4.74
C VAL A 22 8.53 1.69 -5.43
N ASP A 23 8.75 0.41 -5.14
CA ASP A 23 7.83 -0.66 -5.51
C ASP A 23 7.17 -1.23 -4.26
N LEU A 24 5.84 -1.13 -4.18
CA LEU A 24 5.02 -1.75 -3.14
C LEU A 24 4.30 -2.97 -3.73
N THR A 25 4.60 -4.16 -3.23
CA THR A 25 3.81 -5.37 -3.47
C THR A 25 3.22 -5.87 -2.16
N TYR A 26 1.90 -5.92 -2.05
CA TYR A 26 1.23 -6.56 -0.93
C TYR A 26 0.18 -7.56 -1.38
N ILE A 27 0.46 -8.83 -1.09
CA ILE A 27 -0.40 -9.96 -1.44
C ILE A 27 -0.72 -10.69 -0.16
N THR A 28 -2.00 -10.81 0.15
CA THR A 28 -2.45 -11.49 1.37
C THR A 28 -3.61 -12.40 1.05
N SER A 29 -3.32 -13.68 0.86
CA SER A 29 -4.28 -14.66 0.35
C SER A 29 -5.55 -14.72 1.20
N ARG A 30 -6.71 -14.64 0.56
CA ARG A 30 -8.02 -14.78 1.20
C ARG A 30 -8.81 -15.90 0.55
N GLY A 31 -9.44 -16.72 1.39
CA GLY A 31 -10.36 -17.75 0.91
C GLY A 31 -11.71 -17.18 0.50
N ARG A 32 -12.57 -18.03 -0.08
CA ARG A 32 -13.92 -17.67 -0.54
C ARG A 32 -14.80 -16.95 0.50
N TRP A 33 -14.55 -17.19 1.79
CA TRP A 33 -15.26 -16.53 2.88
C TRP A 33 -15.11 -15.00 2.85
N TYR A 34 -13.95 -14.48 2.40
CA TYR A 34 -13.69 -13.04 2.36
C TYR A 34 -14.65 -12.35 1.39
N HIS A 35 -14.79 -12.90 0.18
CA HIS A 35 -15.68 -12.39 -0.86
C HIS A 35 -17.17 -12.49 -0.48
N ARG A 36 -17.54 -13.45 0.38
CA ARG A 36 -18.92 -13.60 0.89
C ARG A 36 -19.22 -12.77 2.14
N SER A 37 -18.19 -12.17 2.73
CA SER A 37 -18.34 -11.28 3.90
C SER A 37 -18.55 -9.84 3.44
N TRP A 38 -18.81 -8.93 4.40
CA TRP A 38 -18.84 -7.49 4.13
C TRP A 38 -17.56 -6.96 3.48
N LYS A 39 -16.42 -7.66 3.64
CA LYS A 39 -15.14 -7.27 3.03
C LYS A 39 -15.14 -7.37 1.50
N GLY A 40 -15.94 -8.29 0.95
CA GLY A 40 -16.14 -8.44 -0.49
C GLY A 40 -17.19 -7.51 -1.09
N ASP A 41 -17.98 -6.82 -0.25
CA ASP A 41 -18.97 -5.84 -0.68
C ASP A 41 -18.32 -4.44 -0.69
N GLU A 42 -18.04 -3.92 -1.89
CA GLU A 42 -17.37 -2.63 -2.06
C GLU A 42 -18.13 -1.47 -1.42
N SER A 43 -19.47 -1.52 -1.36
CA SER A 43 -20.28 -0.48 -0.71
C SER A 43 -20.02 -0.39 0.80
N ARG A 44 -19.51 -1.46 1.41
CA ARG A 44 -19.17 -1.55 2.84
C ARG A 44 -17.68 -1.48 3.12
N SER A 45 -16.86 -2.07 2.25
CA SER A 45 -15.41 -2.19 2.46
C SER A 45 -14.61 -1.09 1.77
N GLY A 46 -15.19 -0.42 0.77
CA GLY A 46 -14.49 0.49 -0.12
C GLY A 46 -13.52 -0.19 -1.09
N GLY A 47 -13.59 -1.51 -1.24
CA GLY A 47 -12.76 -2.29 -2.17
C GLY A 47 -11.35 -2.56 -1.65
N VAL A 48 -10.53 -3.25 -2.46
CA VAL A 48 -9.19 -3.73 -2.07
C VAL A 48 -8.26 -2.57 -1.70
N ALA A 49 -8.24 -1.49 -2.49
CA ALA A 49 -7.40 -0.32 -2.22
C ALA A 49 -7.71 0.31 -0.85
N THR A 50 -8.99 0.40 -0.47
CA THR A 50 -9.40 0.96 0.82
C THR A 50 -9.16 -0.03 1.97
N ASN A 51 -9.75 -1.22 1.88
CA ASN A 51 -9.80 -2.17 3.00
C ASN A 51 -8.43 -2.82 3.29
N ILE A 52 -7.54 -2.89 2.29
CA ILE A 52 -6.23 -3.54 2.39
C ILE A 52 -5.09 -2.54 2.22
N GLY A 53 -5.23 -1.58 1.31
CA GLY A 53 -4.15 -0.68 0.91
C GLY A 53 -3.94 0.55 1.78
N ILE A 54 -4.97 1.02 2.51
CA ILE A 54 -4.98 2.36 3.10
C ILE A 54 -3.78 2.67 4.00
N HIS A 55 -3.35 1.71 4.84
CA HIS A 55 -2.21 1.91 5.73
C HIS A 55 -0.87 2.05 4.99
N PHE A 56 -0.72 1.41 3.83
CA PHE A 56 0.49 1.59 3.01
C PHE A 56 0.50 2.96 2.35
N PHE A 57 -0.64 3.42 1.83
CA PHE A 57 -0.74 4.73 1.19
C PHE A 57 -0.54 5.87 2.20
N ASP A 58 -1.09 5.70 3.41
CA ASP A 58 -0.84 6.59 4.54
C ASP A 58 0.65 6.67 4.88
N MET A 59 1.28 5.51 5.06
CA MET A 59 2.71 5.41 5.34
C MET A 59 3.56 6.03 4.23
N LEU A 60 3.29 5.74 2.96
CA LEU A 60 4.05 6.25 1.83
C LEU A 60 3.97 7.78 1.73
N THR A 61 2.78 8.36 1.92
CA THR A 61 2.63 9.82 1.91
C THR A 61 3.14 10.49 3.19
N TRP A 62 3.28 9.74 4.28
CA TRP A 62 3.94 10.21 5.50
C TRP A 62 5.46 10.27 5.34
N ILE A 63 6.06 9.38 4.55
CA ILE A 63 7.49 9.32 4.26
C ILE A 63 7.87 10.27 3.13
N PHE A 64 7.23 10.14 1.96
CA PHE A 64 7.65 10.75 0.69
C PHE A 64 6.82 11.98 0.30
N GLY A 65 5.92 12.43 1.17
CA GLY A 65 5.15 13.66 0.97
C GLY A 65 3.83 13.47 0.20
N PRO A 66 3.16 14.59 -0.16
CA PRO A 66 1.84 14.57 -0.79
C PRO A 66 1.86 13.97 -2.19
N VAL A 67 0.67 13.54 -2.65
CA VAL A 67 0.45 13.02 -4.01
C VAL A 67 0.32 14.17 -4.99
N GLU A 68 1.08 14.11 -6.08
CA GLU A 68 1.03 15.03 -7.22
C GLU A 68 0.28 14.43 -8.40
N LYS A 69 0.37 13.09 -8.58
CA LYS A 69 -0.34 12.34 -9.63
C LYS A 69 -0.74 10.97 -9.11
N SER A 70 -1.93 10.51 -9.48
CA SER A 70 -2.39 9.14 -9.25
C SER A 70 -2.89 8.54 -10.56
N THR A 71 -2.40 7.35 -10.89
CA THR A 71 -2.85 6.58 -12.05
C THR A 71 -3.22 5.17 -11.60
N VAL A 72 -4.39 4.69 -12.00
CA VAL A 72 -4.84 3.32 -11.73
C VAL A 72 -4.66 2.49 -13.00
N HIS A 73 -3.95 1.37 -12.89
CA HIS A 73 -3.65 0.46 -14.01
C HIS A 73 -4.43 -0.85 -13.94
N LEU A 74 -4.92 -1.22 -12.76
CA LEU A 74 -5.76 -2.39 -12.54
C LEU A 74 -6.68 -2.10 -11.36
N HIS A 75 -7.97 -2.38 -11.48
CA HIS A 75 -8.91 -2.25 -10.37
C HIS A 75 -10.05 -3.24 -10.50
N ASN A 76 -9.92 -4.36 -9.79
CA ASN A 76 -10.90 -5.44 -9.72
C ASN A 76 -11.27 -5.73 -8.26
N SER A 77 -12.21 -6.64 -8.05
CA SER A 77 -12.70 -7.00 -6.70
C SER A 77 -11.67 -7.72 -5.82
N ASP A 78 -10.62 -8.31 -6.40
CA ASP A 78 -9.61 -9.10 -5.71
C ASP A 78 -8.18 -8.53 -5.80
N LYS A 79 -7.95 -7.52 -6.65
CA LYS A 79 -6.65 -6.88 -6.81
C LYS A 79 -6.75 -5.49 -7.42
N ALA A 80 -5.78 -4.65 -7.08
CA ALA A 80 -5.65 -3.31 -7.61
C ALA A 80 -4.17 -2.96 -7.79
N ALA A 81 -3.86 -2.14 -8.80
CA ALA A 81 -2.51 -1.68 -9.07
C ALA A 81 -2.52 -0.29 -9.67
N GLY A 82 -1.44 0.44 -9.45
CA GLY A 82 -1.33 1.79 -9.93
C GLY A 82 0.04 2.39 -9.73
N TYR A 83 0.07 3.70 -9.91
CA TYR A 83 1.24 4.54 -9.75
C TYR A 83 0.86 5.82 -9.01
N PHE A 84 1.75 6.27 -8.13
CA PHE A 84 1.72 7.62 -7.59
C PHE A 84 3.00 8.35 -7.95
N ARG A 85 2.86 9.60 -8.39
CA ARG A 85 3.90 10.60 -8.25
C ARG A 85 3.67 11.26 -6.90
N LEU A 86 4.53 10.98 -5.93
CA LEU A 86 4.60 11.73 -4.68
C LEU A 86 5.66 12.83 -4.83
N LYS A 87 5.62 13.80 -3.92
CA LYS A 87 6.57 14.92 -3.89
C LYS A 87 8.03 14.45 -4.00
N ASP A 88 8.40 13.42 -3.24
CA ASP A 88 9.78 12.94 -3.15
C ASP A 88 9.94 11.51 -3.72
N ALA A 89 8.89 10.86 -4.26
CA ALA A 89 9.00 9.50 -4.78
C ALA A 89 8.06 9.14 -5.93
N ASN A 90 8.52 8.29 -6.83
CA ASN A 90 7.70 7.49 -7.73
C ASN A 90 7.31 6.23 -7.00
N VAL A 91 6.01 5.93 -6.90
CA VAL A 91 5.54 4.71 -6.25
C VAL A 91 4.73 3.89 -7.23
N ARG A 92 5.25 2.73 -7.62
CA ARG A 92 4.46 1.70 -8.30
C ARG A 92 3.91 0.77 -7.24
N TRP A 93 2.62 0.47 -7.27
CA TRP A 93 1.99 -0.34 -6.22
C TRP A 93 1.09 -1.43 -6.79
N PHE A 94 1.06 -2.55 -6.08
CA PHE A 94 0.21 -3.71 -6.37
C PHE A 94 -0.34 -4.30 -5.06
N LEU A 95 -1.66 -4.51 -5.04
CA LEU A 95 -2.40 -5.10 -3.93
C LEU A 95 -3.20 -6.30 -4.43
N SER A 96 -3.14 -7.43 -3.74
CA SER A 96 -3.95 -8.60 -4.08
C SER A 96 -4.37 -9.43 -2.87
N ILE A 97 -5.55 -10.03 -2.97
CA ILE A 97 -6.01 -11.09 -2.06
C ILE A 97 -6.09 -12.47 -2.74
N ASP A 98 -5.71 -12.57 -4.01
CA ASP A 98 -5.64 -13.81 -4.79
C ASP A 98 -4.31 -14.52 -4.50
N GLU A 99 -4.40 -15.79 -4.08
CA GLU A 99 -3.21 -16.59 -3.76
C GLU A 99 -2.36 -16.93 -4.99
N ASN A 100 -2.96 -16.86 -6.19
CA ASN A 100 -2.24 -17.13 -7.44
C ASN A 100 -1.22 -16.05 -7.78
N ASP A 101 -1.37 -14.84 -7.22
CA ASP A 101 -0.46 -13.72 -7.45
C ASP A 101 0.80 -13.79 -6.57
N LEU A 102 0.85 -14.68 -5.57
CA LEU A 102 2.05 -14.86 -4.74
C LEU A 102 3.27 -15.20 -5.63
N PRO A 103 4.48 -14.73 -5.30
CA PRO A 103 5.69 -15.21 -5.94
C PRO A 103 5.87 -16.73 -5.74
N GLU A 104 6.42 -17.42 -6.75
CA GLU A 104 6.63 -18.87 -6.69
C GLU A 104 7.51 -19.28 -5.51
N GLU A 105 8.48 -18.45 -5.09
CA GLU A 105 9.37 -18.79 -3.98
C GLU A 105 8.64 -18.87 -2.62
N VAL A 106 7.48 -18.23 -2.48
CA VAL A 106 6.71 -18.19 -1.22
C VAL A 106 5.41 -19.00 -1.27
N LYS A 107 4.99 -19.46 -2.46
CA LYS A 107 3.80 -20.31 -2.62
C LYS A 107 3.95 -21.59 -1.80
N GLY A 108 2.86 -21.98 -1.13
CA GLY A 108 2.82 -23.15 -0.24
C GLY A 108 3.53 -22.97 1.12
N GLN A 109 4.39 -21.96 1.27
CA GLN A 109 5.12 -21.69 2.52
C GLN A 109 4.49 -20.55 3.32
N LYS A 110 4.09 -19.46 2.64
CA LYS A 110 3.51 -18.28 3.26
C LYS A 110 2.19 -17.92 2.57
N ARG A 111 1.23 -17.42 3.36
CA ARG A 111 -0.06 -16.91 2.87
C ARG A 111 -0.04 -15.40 2.62
N THR A 112 1.09 -14.76 2.82
CA THR A 112 1.24 -13.31 2.67
C THR A 112 2.64 -13.01 2.17
N PHE A 113 2.71 -12.15 1.17
CA PHE A 113 3.91 -11.57 0.62
C PHE A 113 3.79 -10.06 0.74
N ARG A 114 4.75 -9.44 1.42
CA ARG A 114 4.81 -8.00 1.62
C ARG A 114 6.23 -7.59 1.26
N SER A 115 6.35 -6.75 0.24
CA SER A 115 7.61 -6.23 -0.25
C SER A 115 7.47 -4.74 -0.49
N ILE A 116 8.45 -4.00 0.01
CA ILE A 116 8.64 -2.60 -0.34
C ILE A 116 10.09 -2.49 -0.78
N ARG A 117 10.32 -2.07 -2.01
CA ARG A 117 11.67 -1.77 -2.50
C ARG A 117 11.84 -0.29 -2.62
N VAL A 118 12.95 0.25 -2.13
CA VAL A 118 13.32 1.65 -2.27
C VAL A 118 14.64 1.70 -3.02
N ASN A 119 14.65 2.37 -4.17
CA ASN A 119 15.77 2.40 -5.13
C ASN A 119 16.29 1.00 -5.46
N GLY A 120 15.37 0.04 -5.62
CA GLY A 120 15.67 -1.36 -5.93
C GLY A 120 16.10 -2.23 -4.75
N SER A 121 16.37 -1.66 -3.58
CA SER A 121 16.74 -2.41 -2.36
C SER A 121 15.51 -2.77 -1.55
N GLU A 122 15.43 -4.00 -1.05
CA GLU A 122 14.34 -4.44 -0.17
C GLU A 122 14.38 -3.68 1.16
N PHE A 123 13.25 -3.11 1.55
CA PHE A 123 13.02 -2.50 2.85
C PHE A 123 12.39 -3.54 3.76
N GLU A 124 13.15 -3.99 4.76
CA GLU A 124 12.67 -4.97 5.73
C GLU A 124 11.87 -4.30 6.85
N PHE A 125 10.60 -4.67 6.96
CA PHE A 125 9.72 -4.19 8.03
C PHE A 125 8.70 -5.24 8.46
N SER A 126 8.90 -6.52 8.14
CA SER A 126 7.94 -7.61 8.38
C SER A 126 7.75 -7.95 9.87
N GLU A 127 8.76 -7.66 10.69
CA GLU A 127 8.80 -7.97 12.11
C GLU A 127 8.23 -6.81 12.95
N GLY A 128 7.93 -7.02 14.24
CA GLY A 128 7.57 -5.91 15.15
C GLY A 128 6.13 -5.36 15.06
N PHE A 129 5.21 -6.00 14.32
CA PHE A 129 3.82 -5.55 14.20
C PHE A 129 2.88 -5.90 15.38
N THR A 130 3.31 -6.75 16.31
CA THR A 130 2.39 -7.38 17.29
C THR A 130 1.85 -6.40 18.35
N GLU A 131 2.63 -5.37 18.73
CA GLU A 131 2.27 -4.46 19.83
C GLU A 131 1.94 -3.01 19.39
N LEU A 132 1.87 -2.75 18.08
CA LEU A 132 1.66 -1.39 17.57
C LEU A 132 0.29 -0.80 17.95
N HIS A 133 -0.70 -1.64 18.25
CA HIS A 133 -1.99 -1.18 18.76
C HIS A 133 -1.85 -0.60 20.16
N THR A 134 -1.18 -1.31 21.08
CA THR A 134 -0.91 -0.84 22.44
C THR A 134 -0.21 0.52 22.45
N GLU A 135 0.82 0.67 21.60
CA GLU A 135 1.51 1.95 21.43
C GLU A 135 0.59 3.04 20.85
N SER A 136 -0.25 2.72 19.88
CA SER A 136 -1.22 3.68 19.33
C SER A 136 -2.18 4.20 20.41
N TYR A 137 -2.66 3.33 21.30
CA TYR A 137 -3.50 3.75 22.43
C TYR A 137 -2.75 4.66 23.41
N LYS A 138 -1.50 4.35 23.76
CA LYS A 138 -0.65 5.22 24.60
C LYS A 138 -0.47 6.61 23.97
N HIS A 139 -0.26 6.67 22.65
CA HIS A 139 -0.16 7.92 21.91
C HIS A 139 -1.47 8.73 21.95
N ILE A 140 -2.62 8.08 21.72
CA ILE A 140 -3.93 8.72 21.80
C ILE A 140 -4.18 9.28 23.21
N LEU A 141 -3.97 8.48 24.24
CA LEU A 141 -4.21 8.86 25.64
C LEU A 141 -3.27 9.97 26.14
N SER A 142 -2.11 10.15 25.51
CA SER A 142 -1.19 11.25 25.79
C SER A 142 -1.43 12.50 24.94
N GLY A 143 -2.52 12.56 24.18
CA GLY A 143 -2.87 13.70 23.32
C GLY A 143 -2.04 13.80 22.04
N LYS A 144 -1.36 12.72 21.65
CA LYS A 144 -0.48 12.62 20.46
C LYS A 144 -1.02 11.61 19.44
N GLY A 145 -2.34 11.39 19.43
CA GLY A 145 -3.01 10.51 18.47
C GLY A 145 -3.15 11.16 17.09
N PHE A 146 -3.33 10.34 16.06
CA PHE A 146 -3.62 10.80 14.71
C PHE A 146 -5.09 11.22 14.59
N GLY A 147 -5.33 12.45 14.13
CA GLY A 147 -6.65 13.05 13.97
C GLY A 147 -7.17 12.97 12.54
N LEU A 148 -8.27 13.70 12.28
CA LEU A 148 -8.90 13.75 10.96
C LEU A 148 -7.97 14.29 9.88
N GLU A 149 -7.17 15.32 10.19
CA GLU A 149 -6.24 15.92 9.22
C GLU A 149 -5.08 14.97 8.86
N ASP A 150 -4.63 14.15 9.81
CA ASP A 150 -3.59 13.16 9.56
C ASP A 150 -4.11 12.09 8.59
N ALA A 151 -5.33 11.60 8.81
CA ALA A 151 -5.95 10.54 8.01
C ALA A 151 -6.56 11.02 6.67
N ARG A 152 -6.82 12.32 6.52
CA ARG A 152 -7.50 12.90 5.35
C ARG A 152 -6.85 12.50 4.03
N ARG A 153 -5.51 12.51 3.98
CA ARG A 153 -4.75 12.23 2.76
C ARG A 153 -4.94 10.80 2.27
N SER A 154 -4.79 9.80 3.14
CA SER A 154 -4.96 8.40 2.77
C SER A 154 -6.41 8.07 2.40
N ILE A 155 -7.38 8.70 3.07
CA ILE A 155 -8.81 8.59 2.71
C ILE A 155 -9.06 9.16 1.30
N GLN A 156 -8.53 10.34 0.99
CA GLN A 156 -8.67 10.94 -0.33
C GLN A 156 -8.06 10.05 -1.42
N MET A 157 -6.87 9.50 -1.19
CA MET A 157 -6.20 8.62 -2.16
C MET A 157 -7.05 7.39 -2.51
N VAL A 158 -7.58 6.69 -1.51
CA VAL A 158 -8.39 5.49 -1.77
C VAL A 158 -9.75 5.83 -2.37
N TYR A 159 -10.29 7.02 -2.07
CA TYR A 159 -11.46 7.55 -2.76
C TYR A 159 -11.16 7.81 -4.25
N ASP A 160 -10.06 8.49 -4.56
CA ASP A 160 -9.68 8.81 -5.94
C ASP A 160 -9.41 7.54 -6.74
N ILE A 161 -8.71 6.55 -6.17
CA ILE A 161 -8.49 5.24 -6.80
C ILE A 161 -9.82 4.58 -7.18
N ARG A 162 -10.78 4.58 -6.25
CA ARG A 162 -12.08 3.91 -6.45
C ARG A 162 -12.88 4.54 -7.58
N ASN A 163 -12.76 5.84 -7.77
CA ASN A 163 -13.52 6.62 -8.75
C ASN A 163 -12.73 6.90 -10.04
N SER A 164 -11.48 6.44 -10.13
CA SER A 164 -10.64 6.64 -11.32
C SER A 164 -10.95 5.61 -12.40
N ALA A 165 -10.95 6.06 -13.66
CA ALA A 165 -10.92 5.13 -14.79
C ALA A 165 -9.57 4.40 -14.82
N VAL A 166 -9.60 3.13 -15.23
CA VAL A 166 -8.39 2.34 -15.45
C VAL A 166 -7.67 2.86 -16.69
N ALA A 167 -6.43 3.30 -16.53
CA ALA A 167 -5.55 3.72 -17.61
C ALA A 167 -4.91 2.49 -18.31
N PRO A 168 -4.56 2.61 -19.60
CA PRO A 168 -3.81 1.56 -20.29
C PRO A 168 -2.44 1.33 -19.64
N LEU A 169 -1.93 0.10 -19.73
CA LEU A 169 -0.58 -0.25 -19.28
C LEU A 169 0.47 0.43 -20.17
N SER A 170 0.82 1.66 -19.81
CA SER A 170 1.79 2.50 -20.50
C SER A 170 2.51 3.40 -19.50
N GLY A 171 3.81 3.62 -19.71
CA GLY A 171 4.64 4.38 -18.75
C GLY A 171 4.90 3.60 -17.45
N ASP A 172 4.75 4.27 -16.32
CA ASP A 172 5.10 3.75 -15.00
C ASP A 172 3.99 2.87 -14.42
N TYR A 173 4.10 1.55 -14.59
CA TYR A 173 3.20 0.57 -13.97
C TYR A 173 3.99 -0.49 -13.19
N HIS A 174 3.34 -1.09 -12.19
CA HIS A 174 4.02 -2.07 -11.32
C HIS A 174 4.50 -3.30 -12.13
N PRO A 175 5.79 -3.70 -12.01
CA PRO A 175 6.37 -4.76 -12.85
C PRO A 175 5.62 -6.10 -12.82
N ILE A 176 4.98 -6.43 -11.70
CA ILE A 176 4.17 -7.65 -11.53
C ILE A 176 3.01 -7.76 -12.53
N LEU A 177 2.54 -6.64 -13.10
CA LEU A 177 1.46 -6.66 -14.09
C LEU A 177 1.89 -7.31 -15.41
N ASN A 178 3.19 -7.48 -15.65
CA ASN A 178 3.71 -8.22 -16.80
C ASN A 178 3.53 -9.75 -16.66
N SER A 179 3.42 -10.26 -15.43
CA SER A 179 3.32 -11.70 -15.17
C SER A 179 1.91 -12.14 -14.74
N ILE A 180 1.08 -11.22 -14.26
CA ILE A 180 -0.29 -11.53 -13.84
C ILE A 180 -1.21 -11.58 -15.06
N LYS A 181 -1.96 -12.68 -15.19
CA LYS A 181 -3.01 -12.79 -16.19
C LYS A 181 -4.15 -11.83 -15.85
N SER A 182 -4.47 -10.91 -16.75
CA SER A 182 -5.75 -10.21 -16.70
C SER A 182 -6.85 -11.26 -16.91
N LYS A 183 -7.70 -11.47 -15.91
CA LYS A 183 -8.90 -12.29 -16.06
C LYS A 183 -9.93 -11.54 -16.88
#